data_AF-A0A3N5PW47-F1
#
_entry.id   AF-A0A3N5PW47-F1
#
_cell.length_a   1.000
_cell.length_b   1.000
_cell.length_c   1.000
_cell.angle_alpha   90.00
_cell.angle_beta   90.00
_cell.angle_gamma   90.00
#
_symmetry.space_group_name_H-M   'P 1'
#
loop_
_entity.id
_entity.type
_entity.pdbx_description
1 polymer ?
#
loop_
_entity_poly.entity_id
_entity_poly.type
_entity_poly.pdbx_seq_one_letter_code
_entity_poly.pdbx_strand_id
1 'polypeptide(L)'
;PYSELRIGFGFPIAAELVAAGVTVGLSVDTTTLSGNADMFAIMKAIQNIENGRARNEFALTARRVLELATIDGARSMGIDGSVGSLTPGKRADIIMVDTRAVNLAVLTEPAHLLVEAAQPANVDTVIIDGRIVKRGGRLTSIDVGDVVDAAARASESVRRRSGWGWPSQI
;
A
#
# COMPACT_ATOMS: atom_id res chain seq x y z
N PRO A 1 2.35 -1.79 9.20
CA PRO A 1 1.80 -2.89 10.04
C PRO A 1 2.61 -4.20 9.91
N TYR A 2 2.86 -4.69 8.69
CA TYR A 2 3.55 -5.97 8.50
C TYR A 2 4.97 -6.02 9.06
N SER A 3 5.76 -4.95 8.91
CA SER A 3 7.09 -4.82 9.52
C SER A 3 7.04 -5.11 11.01
N GLU A 4 6.14 -4.47 11.75
CA GLU A 4 6.12 -4.51 13.21
C GLU A 4 5.75 -5.89 13.73
N LEU A 5 4.78 -6.52 13.05
CA LEU A 5 4.40 -7.91 13.30
C LEU A 5 5.54 -8.87 12.98
N ARG A 6 6.25 -8.65 11.87
CA ARG A 6 7.30 -9.56 11.38
C ARG A 6 8.55 -9.52 12.26
N ILE A 7 8.97 -8.33 12.68
CA ILE A 7 10.18 -8.13 13.49
C ILE A 7 9.93 -8.28 15.00
N GLY A 8 8.66 -8.35 15.42
CA GLY A 8 8.30 -8.62 16.81
C GLY A 8 8.20 -7.36 17.69
N PHE A 9 7.96 -6.18 17.11
CA PHE A 9 7.72 -4.96 17.88
C PHE A 9 6.31 -4.90 18.50
N GLY A 10 5.47 -5.88 18.20
CA GLY A 10 4.08 -5.95 18.65
C GLY A 10 3.13 -5.44 17.58
N PHE A 11 1.89 -5.15 17.96
CA PHE A 11 0.94 -4.57 17.01
C PHE A 11 0.96 -3.03 17.03
N PRO A 12 0.80 -2.39 15.86
CA PRO A 12 0.77 -0.93 15.73
C PRO A 12 -0.35 -0.31 16.59
N ILE A 13 -0.17 0.94 17.02
CA ILE A 13 -1.13 1.67 17.86
C ILE A 13 -1.91 2.73 17.05
N ALA A 14 -2.34 2.37 15.84
CA ALA A 14 -2.88 3.35 14.90
C ALA A 14 -4.22 3.91 15.41
N ALA A 15 -5.08 3.07 15.99
CA ALA A 15 -6.36 3.52 16.51
C ALA A 15 -6.21 4.48 17.70
N GLU A 16 -5.26 4.22 18.63
CA GLU A 16 -5.02 5.14 19.75
C GLU A 16 -4.51 6.50 19.28
N LEU A 17 -3.59 6.52 18.31
CA LEU A 17 -3.07 7.77 17.74
C LEU A 17 -4.16 8.57 17.02
N VAL A 18 -5.01 7.89 16.24
CA VAL A 18 -6.15 8.53 15.57
C VAL A 18 -7.15 9.09 16.58
N ALA A 19 -7.46 8.34 17.65
CA ALA A 19 -8.36 8.81 18.71
C ALA A 19 -7.78 10.01 19.49
N ALA A 20 -6.45 10.11 19.59
CA ALA A 20 -5.74 11.24 20.17
C ALA A 20 -5.61 12.46 19.23
N GLY A 21 -6.16 12.40 18.02
CA GLY A 21 -6.08 13.48 17.03
C GLY A 21 -4.72 13.58 16.31
N VAL A 22 -3.87 12.56 16.43
CA VAL A 22 -2.60 12.50 15.68
C VAL A 22 -2.88 12.09 14.24
N THR A 23 -2.24 12.78 13.29
CA THR A 23 -2.32 12.41 11.88
C THR A 23 -1.52 11.14 11.63
N VAL A 24 -2.16 10.11 11.10
CA VAL A 24 -1.56 8.80 10.83
C VAL A 24 -1.66 8.48 9.34
N GLY A 25 -0.52 8.16 8.72
CA GLY A 25 -0.44 7.59 7.38
C GLY A 25 -0.12 6.09 7.42
N LEU A 26 -0.35 5.39 6.30
CA LEU A 26 0.05 3.99 6.13
C LEU A 26 1.28 3.84 5.25
N SER A 27 2.09 2.82 5.54
CA SER A 27 3.29 2.48 4.77
C SER A 27 3.49 0.95 4.71
N VAL A 28 4.08 0.50 3.60
CA VAL A 28 4.59 -0.86 3.41
C VAL A 28 5.92 -1.10 4.13
N ASP A 29 6.59 -0.03 4.58
CA ASP A 29 7.99 -0.05 5.02
C ASP A 29 8.89 -0.66 3.92
N THR A 30 10.00 -1.30 4.27
CA THR A 30 10.85 -1.99 3.30
C THR A 30 10.22 -3.28 2.78
N THR A 31 10.31 -3.50 1.46
CA THR A 31 9.86 -4.74 0.80
C THR A 31 10.61 -5.99 1.28
N THR A 32 11.76 -5.84 1.94
CA THR A 32 12.47 -6.95 2.57
C THR A 32 11.75 -7.51 3.80
N LEU A 33 11.00 -6.68 4.52
CA LEU A 33 10.22 -7.08 5.70
C LEU A 33 8.77 -7.38 5.35
N SER A 34 8.15 -6.54 4.51
CA SER A 34 6.76 -6.71 4.09
C SER A 34 6.57 -7.73 2.97
N GLY A 35 7.64 -8.09 2.25
CA GLY A 35 7.64 -9.09 1.18
C GLY A 35 7.13 -8.59 -0.18
N ASN A 36 6.43 -7.46 -0.23
CA ASN A 36 5.97 -6.80 -1.45
C ASN A 36 5.64 -5.32 -1.18
N ALA A 37 5.21 -4.58 -2.22
CA ALA A 37 4.77 -3.19 -2.12
C ALA A 37 3.24 -3.05 -2.23
N ASP A 38 2.48 -3.94 -1.57
CA ASP A 38 1.01 -3.98 -1.64
C ASP A 38 0.33 -3.13 -0.56
N MET A 39 -0.13 -1.94 -0.93
CA MET A 39 -0.89 -1.06 -0.04
C MET A 39 -2.30 -1.57 0.29
N PHE A 40 -2.91 -2.42 -0.54
CA PHE A 40 -4.22 -3.01 -0.22
C PHE A 40 -4.09 -4.01 0.93
N ALA A 41 -3.04 -4.84 0.88
CA ALA A 41 -2.72 -5.74 1.98
C ALA A 41 -2.39 -4.97 3.28
N ILE A 42 -1.68 -3.83 3.19
CA ILE A 42 -1.42 -2.95 4.33
C ILE A 42 -2.71 -2.40 4.95
N MET A 43 -3.65 -1.91 4.12
CA MET A 43 -4.96 -1.43 4.57
C MET A 43 -5.75 -2.54 5.27
N LYS A 44 -5.85 -3.72 4.66
CA LYS A 44 -6.54 -4.87 5.25
C LYS A 44 -5.92 -5.29 6.58
N ALA A 45 -4.59 -5.34 6.66
CA ALA A 45 -3.89 -5.74 7.87
C ALA A 45 -4.16 -4.78 9.02
N ILE A 46 -4.04 -3.45 8.80
CA ILE A 46 -4.27 -2.49 9.89
C ILE A 46 -5.73 -2.50 10.36
N GLN A 47 -6.69 -2.63 9.45
CA GLN A 47 -8.10 -2.78 9.81
C GLN A 47 -8.33 -3.95 10.75
N ASN A 48 -7.88 -5.14 10.35
CA ASN A 48 -8.12 -6.38 11.09
C ASN A 48 -7.39 -6.41 12.44
N ILE A 49 -6.19 -5.83 12.53
CA ILE A 49 -5.44 -5.72 13.79
C ILE A 49 -6.21 -4.84 14.79
N GLU A 50 -6.61 -3.63 14.38
CA GLU A 50 -7.25 -2.67 15.29
C GLU A 50 -8.65 -3.16 15.70
N ASN A 51 -9.42 -3.71 14.76
CA ASN A 51 -10.75 -4.27 15.03
C ASN A 51 -10.66 -5.50 15.96
N GLY A 52 -9.68 -6.38 15.73
CA GLY A 52 -9.44 -7.56 16.56
C GLY A 52 -9.06 -7.17 18.00
N ARG A 53 -8.20 -6.16 18.17
CA ARG A 53 -7.83 -5.61 19.48
C ARG A 53 -9.02 -4.99 20.21
N ALA A 54 -9.82 -4.20 19.50
CA ALA A 54 -11.01 -3.57 20.04
C ALA A 54 -12.15 -4.55 20.31
N ARG A 55 -12.06 -5.79 19.80
CA ARG A 55 -13.16 -6.77 19.77
C ARG A 55 -14.43 -6.18 19.17
N ASN A 56 -14.26 -5.36 18.13
CA ASN A 56 -15.32 -4.64 17.45
C ASN A 56 -14.97 -4.52 15.97
N GLU A 57 -15.75 -5.18 15.11
CA GLU A 57 -15.61 -5.18 13.65
C GLU A 57 -15.65 -3.76 13.04
N PHE A 58 -16.28 -2.81 13.72
CA PHE A 58 -16.50 -1.46 13.22
C PHE A 58 -15.63 -0.39 13.89
N ALA A 59 -14.66 -0.78 14.71
CA ALA A 59 -13.79 0.17 15.42
C ALA A 59 -12.98 1.05 14.47
N LEU A 60 -12.39 0.45 13.43
CA LEU A 60 -11.70 1.14 12.35
C LEU A 60 -12.35 0.78 11.01
N THR A 61 -13.20 1.68 10.52
CA THR A 61 -14.00 1.45 9.29
C THR A 61 -13.15 1.48 8.03
N ALA A 62 -13.59 0.79 6.96
CA ALA A 62 -12.85 0.76 5.70
C ALA A 62 -12.69 2.15 5.08
N ARG A 63 -13.72 3.00 5.23
CA ARG A 63 -13.66 4.40 4.81
C ARG A 63 -12.51 5.14 5.48
N ARG A 64 -12.37 4.99 6.81
CA ARG A 64 -11.30 5.61 7.58
C ARG A 64 -9.92 5.07 7.18
N VAL A 65 -9.79 3.75 7.00
CA VAL A 65 -8.54 3.13 6.53
C VAL A 65 -8.12 3.69 5.16
N LEU A 66 -9.07 3.86 4.26
CA LEU A 66 -8.80 4.46 2.95
C LEU A 66 -8.35 5.92 3.06
N GLU A 67 -8.83 6.68 4.04
CA GLU A 67 -8.32 8.03 4.35
C GLU A 67 -6.88 7.98 4.88
N LEU A 68 -6.55 7.04 5.78
CA LEU A 68 -5.19 6.79 6.27
C LEU A 68 -4.21 6.48 5.11
N ALA A 69 -4.69 5.74 4.11
CA ALA A 69 -3.92 5.38 2.93
C ALA A 69 -3.81 6.50 1.87
N THR A 70 -4.58 7.58 1.99
CA THR A 70 -4.67 8.64 0.98
C THR A 70 -4.45 10.03 1.59
N ILE A 71 -5.53 10.72 1.97
CA ILE A 71 -5.46 12.11 2.41
C ILE A 71 -4.65 12.29 3.71
N ASP A 72 -4.73 11.37 4.66
CA ASP A 72 -3.95 11.49 5.90
C ASP A 72 -2.49 11.08 5.70
N GLY A 73 -2.23 10.17 4.77
CA GLY A 73 -0.88 9.95 4.26
C GLY A 73 -0.28 11.25 3.72
N ALA A 74 -1.01 11.98 2.88
CA ALA A 74 -0.59 13.28 2.36
C ALA A 74 -0.40 14.34 3.46
N ARG A 75 -1.29 14.38 4.47
CA ARG A 75 -1.19 15.30 5.62
C ARG A 75 0.04 14.99 6.47
N SER A 76 0.32 13.71 6.71
CA SER A 76 1.49 13.28 7.49
C SER A 76 2.82 13.70 6.85
N MET A 77 2.83 13.89 5.53
CA MET A 77 3.97 14.38 4.75
C MET A 77 3.94 15.89 4.48
N GLY A 78 2.90 16.62 4.89
CA GLY A 78 2.75 18.06 4.64
C GLY A 78 2.52 18.43 3.17
N ILE A 79 1.97 17.51 2.36
CA ILE A 79 1.71 17.71 0.91
C ILE A 79 0.23 17.60 0.54
N ASP A 80 -0.67 17.57 1.52
CA ASP A 80 -2.11 17.46 1.32
C ASP A 80 -2.71 18.66 0.58
N GLY A 81 -2.02 19.80 0.50
CA GLY A 81 -2.41 20.90 -0.41
C GLY A 81 -2.33 20.52 -1.89
N SER A 82 -1.53 19.51 -2.26
CA SER A 82 -1.27 19.12 -3.65
C SER A 82 -1.80 17.75 -4.05
N VAL A 83 -1.96 16.80 -3.11
CA VAL A 83 -2.32 15.39 -3.40
C VAL A 83 -3.26 14.81 -2.34
N GLY A 84 -3.54 13.51 -2.42
CA GLY A 84 -4.27 12.75 -1.39
C GLY A 84 -5.80 12.79 -1.50
N SER A 85 -6.37 13.66 -2.34
CA SER A 85 -7.80 13.69 -2.63
C SER A 85 -8.07 14.14 -4.07
N LEU A 86 -9.21 13.72 -4.61
CA LEU A 86 -9.73 14.24 -5.89
C LEU A 86 -10.42 15.58 -5.63
N THR A 87 -9.67 16.67 -5.79
CA THR A 87 -10.15 18.03 -5.53
C THR A 87 -9.56 18.98 -6.58
N PRO A 88 -10.36 19.86 -7.22
CA PRO A 88 -9.85 20.83 -8.18
C PRO A 88 -8.65 21.62 -7.62
N GLY A 89 -7.62 21.80 -8.44
CA GLY A 89 -6.36 22.44 -8.06
C GLY A 89 -5.27 21.50 -7.53
N LYS A 90 -5.61 20.26 -7.14
CA LYS A 90 -4.63 19.22 -6.80
C LYS A 90 -4.09 18.52 -8.05
N ARG A 91 -2.93 17.86 -7.90
CA ARG A 91 -2.33 17.02 -8.94
C ARG A 91 -3.23 15.84 -9.28
N ALA A 92 -3.19 15.41 -10.53
CA ALA A 92 -3.91 14.24 -11.00
C ALA A 92 -3.13 12.95 -10.68
N ASP A 93 -3.06 12.62 -9.38
CA ASP A 93 -2.52 11.37 -8.84
C ASP A 93 -3.70 10.41 -8.58
N ILE A 94 -3.96 9.51 -9.54
CA ILE A 94 -5.21 8.75 -9.62
C ILE A 94 -4.90 7.29 -9.94
N ILE A 95 -5.63 6.38 -9.29
CA ILE A 95 -5.71 4.98 -9.71
C ILE A 95 -7.13 4.65 -10.16
N MET A 96 -7.26 3.79 -11.16
CA MET A 96 -8.54 3.19 -11.57
C MET A 96 -8.48 1.69 -11.27
N VAL A 97 -9.50 1.17 -10.59
CA VAL A 97 -9.59 -0.23 -10.17
C VAL A 97 -10.70 -0.93 -10.95
N ASP A 98 -10.41 -2.10 -11.53
CA ASP A 98 -11.40 -2.90 -12.24
C ASP A 98 -12.35 -3.61 -11.27
N THR A 99 -13.56 -3.07 -11.14
CA THR A 99 -14.62 -3.60 -10.27
C THR A 99 -15.34 -4.82 -10.86
N ARG A 100 -14.96 -5.27 -12.05
CA ARG A 100 -15.53 -6.46 -12.70
C ARG A 100 -14.66 -7.71 -12.51
N ALA A 101 -13.49 -7.57 -11.91
CA ALA A 101 -12.63 -8.69 -11.55
C ALA A 101 -13.36 -9.64 -10.57
N VAL A 102 -13.03 -10.93 -10.64
CA VAL A 102 -13.71 -11.99 -9.87
C VAL A 102 -13.73 -11.73 -8.36
N ASN A 103 -12.68 -11.14 -7.81
CA ASN A 103 -12.59 -10.83 -6.39
C ASN A 103 -13.29 -9.53 -5.97
N LEU A 104 -13.75 -8.70 -6.93
CA LEU A 104 -14.39 -7.40 -6.67
C LEU A 104 -15.85 -7.32 -7.13
N ALA A 105 -16.25 -8.18 -8.07
CA ALA A 105 -17.64 -8.26 -8.50
C ALA A 105 -18.48 -9.02 -7.46
N VAL A 106 -19.68 -8.56 -7.10
CA VAL A 106 -20.43 -7.38 -7.57
C VAL A 106 -20.06 -6.14 -6.73
N LEU A 107 -19.93 -4.97 -7.38
CA LEU A 107 -19.60 -3.71 -6.70
C LEU A 107 -20.70 -3.33 -5.68
N THR A 108 -20.39 -3.42 -4.40
CA THR A 108 -21.25 -3.03 -3.27
C THR A 108 -20.79 -1.69 -2.68
N GLU A 109 -20.09 -1.71 -1.54
CA GLU A 109 -19.52 -0.51 -0.92
C GLU A 109 -18.04 -0.36 -1.36
N PRO A 110 -17.68 0.68 -2.12
CA PRO A 110 -16.36 0.79 -2.73
C PRO A 110 -15.20 0.83 -1.72
N ALA A 111 -15.34 1.53 -0.59
CA ALA A 111 -14.23 1.62 0.37
C ALA A 111 -13.94 0.26 1.02
N HIS A 112 -14.99 -0.47 1.39
CA HIS A 112 -14.93 -1.83 1.90
C HIS A 112 -14.28 -2.76 0.87
N LEU A 113 -14.73 -2.75 -0.39
CA LEU A 113 -14.13 -3.58 -1.42
C LEU A 113 -12.65 -3.23 -1.69
N LEU A 114 -12.28 -1.96 -1.65
CA LEU A 114 -10.89 -1.53 -1.77
C LEU A 114 -10.03 -2.03 -0.60
N VAL A 115 -10.54 -1.99 0.63
CA VAL A 115 -9.76 -2.41 1.80
C VAL A 115 -9.72 -3.93 1.95
N GLU A 116 -10.84 -4.61 1.75
CA GLU A 116 -11.00 -6.02 2.11
C GLU A 116 -10.75 -7.00 0.97
N ALA A 117 -10.94 -6.58 -0.28
CA ALA A 117 -10.97 -7.50 -1.43
C ALA A 117 -9.98 -7.12 -2.55
N ALA A 118 -9.67 -5.85 -2.74
CA ALA A 118 -8.80 -5.40 -3.83
C ALA A 118 -7.35 -5.87 -3.64
N GLN A 119 -6.69 -6.06 -4.77
CA GLN A 119 -5.29 -6.43 -4.89
C GLN A 119 -4.61 -5.53 -5.93
N PRO A 120 -3.27 -5.42 -5.96
CA PRO A 120 -2.55 -4.63 -6.95
C PRO A 120 -2.88 -5.01 -8.41
N ALA A 121 -3.23 -6.29 -8.64
CA ALA A 121 -3.64 -6.80 -9.94
C ALA A 121 -4.97 -6.21 -10.43
N ASN A 122 -5.85 -5.73 -9.53
CA ASN A 122 -7.10 -5.09 -9.92
C ASN A 122 -6.92 -3.64 -10.38
N VAL A 123 -5.76 -3.01 -10.12
CA VAL A 123 -5.50 -1.64 -10.58
C VAL A 123 -5.28 -1.68 -12.10
N ASP A 124 -6.19 -1.13 -12.87
CA ASP A 124 -6.09 -1.09 -14.33
C ASP A 124 -5.15 0.03 -14.80
N THR A 125 -5.40 1.25 -14.31
CA THR A 125 -4.74 2.48 -14.75
C THR A 125 -4.18 3.23 -13.56
N VAL A 126 -2.98 3.80 -13.73
CA VAL A 126 -2.32 4.68 -12.75
C VAL A 126 -1.88 5.95 -13.47
N ILE A 127 -2.23 7.09 -12.90
CA ILE A 127 -1.89 8.43 -13.37
C ILE A 127 -1.13 9.13 -12.25
N ILE A 128 0.03 9.71 -12.57
CA ILE A 128 0.84 10.50 -11.64
C ILE A 128 1.10 11.84 -12.30
N ASP A 129 0.71 12.93 -11.64
CA ASP A 129 0.83 14.30 -12.15
C ASP A 129 0.24 14.45 -13.56
N GLY A 130 -0.89 13.77 -13.82
CA GLY A 130 -1.56 13.76 -15.12
C GLY A 130 -0.92 12.85 -16.18
N ARG A 131 0.19 12.17 -15.88
CA ARG A 131 0.85 11.22 -16.79
C ARG A 131 0.42 9.79 -16.50
N ILE A 132 -0.05 9.10 -17.52
CA ILE A 132 -0.39 7.68 -17.43
C ILE A 132 0.92 6.89 -17.31
N VAL A 133 1.07 6.14 -16.22
CA VAL A 133 2.23 5.25 -15.98
C VAL A 133 1.84 3.77 -16.00
N LYS A 134 0.55 3.45 -15.85
CA LYS A 134 -0.04 2.12 -16.05
C LYS A 134 -1.36 2.26 -16.79
N ARG A 135 -1.68 1.36 -17.72
CA ARG A 135 -2.99 1.27 -18.41
C ARG A 135 -3.25 -0.16 -18.87
N GLY A 136 -4.49 -0.64 -18.75
CA GLY A 136 -4.81 -2.01 -19.18
C GLY A 136 -4.07 -3.07 -18.36
N GLY A 137 -3.78 -2.79 -17.08
CA GLY A 137 -2.99 -3.66 -16.22
C GLY A 137 -1.47 -3.64 -16.49
N ARG A 138 -0.98 -2.89 -17.49
CA ARG A 138 0.43 -2.89 -17.92
C ARG A 138 1.11 -1.55 -17.67
N LEU A 139 2.38 -1.60 -17.25
CA LEU A 139 3.21 -0.40 -17.11
C LEU A 139 3.52 0.17 -18.49
N THR A 140 3.55 1.50 -18.59
CA THR A 140 3.67 2.23 -19.86
C THR A 140 4.99 2.99 -19.99
N SER A 141 5.69 3.21 -18.88
CA SER A 141 6.90 4.04 -18.81
C SER A 141 8.17 3.27 -18.45
N ILE A 142 8.08 1.96 -18.17
CA ILE A 142 9.22 1.11 -17.81
C ILE A 142 9.13 -0.23 -18.51
N ASP A 143 10.28 -0.78 -18.90
CA ASP A 143 10.42 -2.17 -19.32
C ASP A 143 10.63 -3.06 -18.09
N VAL A 144 9.76 -4.05 -17.90
CA VAL A 144 9.79 -4.93 -16.73
C VAL A 144 11.01 -5.87 -16.77
N GLY A 145 11.42 -6.32 -17.96
CA GLY A 145 12.60 -7.16 -18.13
C GLY A 145 13.87 -6.42 -17.74
N ASP A 146 14.03 -5.18 -18.21
CA ASP A 146 15.18 -4.33 -17.87
C ASP A 146 15.30 -4.09 -16.36
N VAL A 147 14.16 -3.86 -15.68
CA VAL A 147 14.11 -3.66 -14.22
C VAL A 147 14.55 -4.94 -13.48
N VAL A 148 14.04 -6.10 -13.91
CA VAL A 148 14.40 -7.40 -13.31
C VAL A 148 15.89 -7.69 -13.51
N ASP A 149 16.41 -7.47 -14.70
CA ASP A 149 17.83 -7.68 -15.02
C ASP A 149 18.73 -6.72 -14.23
N ALA A 150 18.33 -5.46 -14.09
CA ALA A 150 19.04 -4.49 -13.26
C ALA A 150 19.04 -4.90 -11.78
N ALA A 151 17.91 -5.37 -11.26
CA ALA A 151 17.80 -5.86 -9.88
C ALA A 151 18.68 -7.10 -9.65
N ALA A 152 18.74 -8.03 -10.60
CA ALA A 152 19.61 -9.21 -10.53
C ALA A 152 21.10 -8.81 -10.45
N ARG A 153 21.56 -7.92 -11.34
CA ARG A 153 22.93 -7.38 -11.33
C ARG A 153 23.24 -6.64 -10.02
N ALA A 154 22.32 -5.83 -9.52
CA ALA A 154 22.50 -5.11 -8.27
C ALA A 154 22.63 -6.08 -7.08
N SER A 155 21.76 -7.10 -7.00
CA SER A 155 21.78 -8.12 -5.97
C SER A 155 23.10 -8.92 -5.96
N GLU A 156 23.55 -9.41 -7.13
CA GLU A 156 24.85 -10.06 -7.26
C GLU A 156 25.99 -9.15 -6.80
N SER A 157 26.00 -7.90 -7.26
CA SER A 157 27.05 -6.96 -6.90
C SER A 157 27.10 -6.65 -5.41
N VAL A 158 25.95 -6.55 -4.73
CA VAL A 158 25.89 -6.33 -3.28
C VAL A 158 26.42 -7.57 -2.54
N ARG A 159 25.96 -8.77 -2.91
CA ARG A 159 26.39 -10.03 -2.29
C ARG A 159 27.90 -10.25 -2.39
N ARG A 160 28.47 -9.98 -3.57
CA ARG A 160 29.92 -10.08 -3.79
C ARG A 160 30.71 -9.12 -2.88
N ARG A 161 30.24 -7.88 -2.70
CA ARG A 161 30.93 -6.89 -1.86
C ARG A 161 30.76 -7.14 -0.37
N SER A 162 29.61 -7.68 0.05
CA SER A 162 29.34 -7.95 1.46
C SER A 162 29.90 -9.29 1.95
N GLY A 163 30.34 -10.17 1.03
CA GLY A 163 30.72 -11.54 1.36
C GLY A 163 29.52 -12.39 1.79
N TRP A 164 28.30 -11.91 1.56
CA TRP A 164 27.07 -12.60 1.96
C TRP A 164 26.75 -13.72 0.97
N GLY A 165 26.70 -14.95 1.47
CA GLY A 165 26.20 -16.12 0.76
C GLY A 165 24.85 -16.57 1.32
N TRP A 166 24.10 -17.33 0.53
CA TRP A 166 22.97 -18.06 1.08
C TRP A 166 23.46 -18.99 2.19
N PRO A 167 22.80 -19.03 3.36
CA PRO A 167 23.06 -20.08 4.32
C PRO A 167 22.95 -21.42 3.59
N SER A 168 23.99 -22.25 3.68
CA SER A 168 23.85 -23.66 3.31
C SER A 168 22.64 -24.19 4.06
N GLN A 169 21.66 -24.74 3.34
CA GLN A 169 20.44 -25.29 3.93
C GLN A 169 20.83 -26.19 5.12
N ILE A 170 20.41 -25.80 6.32
CA ILE A 170 20.44 -26.64 7.53
C ILE A 170 19.11 -27.40 7.55
#